data_AF-A0A529HT35-F1
#
_entry.id   AF-A0A529HT35-F1
#
_cell.length_a   1.000
_cell.length_b   1.000
_cell.length_c   1.000
_cell.angle_alpha   90.00
_cell.angle_beta   90.00
_cell.angle_gamma   90.00
#
_symmetry.space_group_name_H-M   'P 1'
#
loop_
_entity.id
_entity.type
_entity.pdbx_description
1 polymer ?
#
loop_
_entity_poly.entity_id
_entity_poly.type
_entity_poly.pdbx_seq_one_letter_code
_entity_poly.pdbx_strand_id
1 'polypeptide(L)'
;MLRVASEMFGSAVRTGFCYWATDPIDNPEYDRFLFDYYQITGELPQTTTAAPLKDQALTNRVLELFERYGRVTNRFSVLSTDHLNQIHAAFSPEDLMGVELILQGKDGPTAKAFTGRARARKEKLRASGQDAAIAVPEGWSTTIACVSGFLVNMRQGRLQLVTPVPGSERWPLGYRIVAQRFFSTPDE
;
A
#
# COMPACT_ATOMS: atom_id res chain seq x y z
N MET A 1 -13.20 13.23 9.58
CA MET A 1 -13.23 12.44 8.34
C MET A 1 -13.43 10.94 8.58
N LEU A 2 -12.57 10.22 9.32
CA LEU A 2 -12.80 8.79 9.56
C LEU A 2 -14.08 8.49 10.37
N ARG A 3 -14.43 9.33 11.35
CA ARG A 3 -15.73 9.23 12.06
C ARG A 3 -16.92 9.40 11.11
N VAL A 4 -16.88 10.43 10.27
CA VAL A 4 -17.89 10.66 9.22
C VAL A 4 -18.00 9.44 8.30
N ALA A 5 -16.88 8.87 7.85
CA ALA A 5 -16.89 7.64 7.05
C ALA A 5 -17.51 6.46 7.82
N SER A 6 -17.21 6.31 9.12
CA SER A 6 -17.82 5.27 9.95
C SER A 6 -19.33 5.48 10.15
N GLU A 7 -19.80 6.72 10.27
CA GLU A 7 -21.22 7.06 10.37
C GLU A 7 -21.95 6.79 9.05
N MET A 8 -21.35 7.16 7.92
CA MET A 8 -21.93 6.99 6.59
C MET A 8 -21.92 5.54 6.11
N PHE A 9 -20.84 4.81 6.31
CA PHE A 9 -20.62 3.48 5.75
C PHE A 9 -20.78 2.34 6.78
N GLY A 10 -20.94 2.67 8.06
CA GLY A 10 -21.06 1.68 9.12
C GLY A 10 -19.86 0.72 9.13
N SER A 11 -20.14 -0.58 9.26
CA SER A 11 -19.11 -1.62 9.33
C SER A 11 -18.27 -1.75 8.06
N ALA A 12 -18.74 -1.27 6.90
CA ALA A 12 -18.00 -1.36 5.65
C ALA A 12 -16.67 -0.59 5.71
N VAL A 13 -16.58 0.46 6.53
CA VAL A 13 -15.35 1.24 6.72
C VAL A 13 -14.18 0.34 7.19
N ARG A 14 -14.45 -0.75 7.91
CA ARG A 14 -13.42 -1.67 8.42
C ARG A 14 -12.59 -2.35 7.34
N THR A 15 -13.06 -2.35 6.10
CA THR A 15 -12.37 -2.93 4.94
C THR A 15 -11.40 -1.97 4.25
N GLY A 16 -11.35 -0.71 4.69
CA GLY A 16 -10.44 0.29 4.16
C GLY A 16 -8.98 0.03 4.56
N PHE A 17 -8.08 0.82 3.97
CA PHE A 17 -6.68 0.84 4.34
C PHE A 17 -6.12 2.26 4.29
N CYS A 18 -5.15 2.53 5.16
CA CYS A 18 -4.72 3.89 5.48
C CYS A 18 -3.88 4.56 4.39
N TYR A 19 -3.19 3.78 3.55
CA TYR A 19 -2.28 4.29 2.52
C TYR A 19 -2.53 3.64 1.16
N TRP A 20 -2.52 4.47 0.11
CA TRP A 20 -2.69 4.03 -1.27
C TRP A 20 -1.53 4.53 -2.14
N ALA A 21 -0.80 3.62 -2.78
CA ALA A 21 0.33 3.90 -3.70
C ALA A 21 1.52 4.71 -3.11
N THR A 22 1.48 5.01 -1.82
CA THR A 22 2.53 5.65 -1.01
C THR A 22 2.90 4.72 0.15
N ASP A 23 4.13 4.83 0.65
CA ASP A 23 4.58 3.96 1.75
C ASP A 23 4.12 4.52 3.10
N PRO A 24 3.47 3.73 3.97
CA PRO A 24 3.02 4.21 5.28
C PRO A 24 4.17 4.68 6.17
N ILE A 25 5.38 4.12 6.00
CA ILE A 25 6.59 4.49 6.77
C ILE A 25 7.09 5.90 6.41
N ASP A 26 6.58 6.52 5.34
CA ASP A 26 6.84 7.94 5.04
C ASP A 26 6.11 8.90 6.02
N ASN A 27 5.15 8.41 6.81
CA ASN A 27 4.51 9.18 7.86
C ASN A 27 5.09 8.79 9.24
N PRO A 28 5.82 9.68 9.93
CA PRO A 28 6.41 9.39 11.24
C PRO A 28 5.37 9.09 12.33
N GLU A 29 4.12 9.50 12.12
CA GLU A 29 2.99 9.35 13.04
C GLU A 29 2.01 8.25 12.58
N TYR A 30 2.47 7.32 11.73
CA TYR A 30 1.60 6.30 11.14
C TYR A 30 0.97 5.38 12.17
N ASP A 31 1.71 4.98 13.20
CA ASP A 31 1.23 4.18 14.33
C ASP A 31 0.06 4.86 15.07
N ARG A 32 0.14 6.18 15.27
CA ARG A 32 -0.96 6.96 15.85
C ARG A 32 -2.19 6.97 14.96
N PHE A 33 -2.01 7.22 13.66
CA PHE A 33 -3.12 7.20 12.72
C PHE A 33 -3.79 5.81 12.64
N LEU A 34 -2.98 4.76 12.69
CA LEU A 34 -3.44 3.38 12.71
C LEU A 34 -4.24 3.07 13.99
N PHE A 35 -3.78 3.55 15.15
CA PHE A 35 -4.50 3.39 16.41
C PHE A 35 -5.81 4.19 16.45
N ASP A 36 -5.82 5.43 15.93
CA ASP A 36 -7.06 6.21 15.76
C ASP A 36 -8.07 5.45 14.88
N TYR A 37 -7.58 4.79 13.84
CA TYR A 37 -8.42 3.96 12.98
C TYR A 37 -9.07 2.80 13.75
N TYR A 38 -8.29 2.10 14.57
CA TYR A 38 -8.80 1.05 15.44
C TYR A 38 -9.81 1.58 16.46
N GLN A 39 -9.53 2.71 17.13
CA GLN A 39 -10.44 3.28 18.12
C GLN A 39 -11.80 3.69 17.52
N ILE A 40 -11.80 4.14 16.26
CA ILE A 40 -13.03 4.58 15.58
C ILE A 40 -13.80 3.40 14.97
N THR A 41 -13.09 2.47 14.31
CA THR A 41 -13.72 1.44 13.48
C THR A 41 -13.80 0.08 14.17
N GLY A 42 -12.94 -0.17 15.16
CA GLY A 42 -12.74 -1.45 15.82
C GLY A 42 -11.83 -2.42 15.04
N GLU A 43 -11.15 -1.97 13.98
CA GLU A 43 -10.31 -2.82 13.13
C GLU A 43 -8.94 -2.18 12.87
N LEU A 44 -7.89 -3.00 12.76
CA LEU A 44 -6.57 -2.55 12.30
C LEU A 44 -6.41 -2.87 10.80
N PRO A 45 -6.34 -1.87 9.91
CA PRO A 45 -6.17 -2.11 8.49
C PRO A 45 -4.75 -2.58 8.18
N GLN A 46 -4.62 -3.55 7.28
CA GLN A 46 -3.34 -4.11 6.84
C GLN A 46 -2.32 -3.02 6.48
N THR A 47 -1.12 -3.11 7.04
CA THR A 47 0.03 -2.29 6.64
C THR A 47 0.83 -3.02 5.57
N THR A 48 1.02 -2.39 4.42
CA THR A 48 1.94 -2.85 3.37
C THR A 48 3.05 -1.82 3.18
N THR A 49 4.31 -2.22 3.39
CA THR A 49 5.48 -1.35 3.19
C THR A 49 6.54 -2.05 2.34
N ALA A 50 7.27 -1.29 1.54
CA ALA A 50 8.48 -1.74 0.84
C ALA A 50 9.77 -1.27 1.52
N ALA A 51 9.65 -0.57 2.66
CA ALA A 51 10.75 0.07 3.37
C ALA A 51 10.70 -0.18 4.89
N PRO A 52 10.54 -1.42 5.37
CA PRO A 52 10.42 -1.72 6.81
C PRO A 52 11.68 -1.34 7.62
N LEU A 53 12.83 -1.19 6.95
CA LEU A 53 14.10 -0.82 7.57
C LEU A 53 14.38 0.70 7.54
N LYS A 54 13.55 1.49 6.86
CA LYS A 54 13.77 2.95 6.73
C LYS A 54 13.60 3.65 8.08
N ASP A 55 12.59 3.25 8.84
CA ASP A 55 12.36 3.63 10.22
C ASP A 55 11.93 2.37 10.97
N GLN A 56 12.92 1.62 11.46
CA GLN A 56 12.69 0.35 12.16
C GLN A 56 11.94 0.58 13.49
N ALA A 57 12.17 1.71 14.17
CA ALA A 57 11.48 2.02 15.41
C ALA A 57 9.98 2.22 15.18
N LEU A 58 9.59 2.94 14.11
CA LEU A 58 8.19 3.04 13.71
C LEU A 58 7.62 1.67 13.31
N THR A 59 8.37 0.89 12.54
CA THR A 59 7.92 -0.44 12.10
C THR A 59 7.63 -1.35 13.29
N ASN A 60 8.50 -1.36 14.30
CA ASN A 60 8.29 -2.13 15.54
C ASN A 60 7.01 -1.69 16.26
N ARG A 61 6.77 -0.38 16.43
CA ARG A 61 5.53 0.13 17.04
C ARG A 61 4.28 -0.30 16.26
N VAL A 62 4.36 -0.36 14.94
CA VAL A 62 3.27 -0.89 14.10
C VAL A 62 3.06 -2.38 14.37
N LEU A 63 4.12 -3.20 14.39
CA LEU A 63 4.01 -4.64 14.67
C LEU A 63 3.43 -4.92 16.07
N GLU A 64 3.84 -4.17 17.08
CA GLU A 64 3.29 -4.25 18.45
C GLU A 64 1.78 -3.95 18.50
N LEU A 65 1.29 -3.00 17.70
CA LEU A 65 -0.15 -2.74 17.58
C LEU A 65 -0.89 -3.96 17.01
N PHE A 66 -0.31 -4.62 16.01
CA PHE A 66 -0.90 -5.80 15.40
C PHE A 66 -0.85 -7.04 16.30
N GLU A 67 0.20 -7.20 17.09
CA GLU A 67 0.25 -8.26 18.11
C GLU A 67 -0.91 -8.13 19.11
N ARG A 68 -1.24 -6.89 19.51
CA ARG A 68 -2.29 -6.62 20.51
C ARG A 68 -3.70 -6.63 19.95
N TYR A 69 -3.91 -6.11 18.74
CA TYR A 69 -5.25 -5.82 18.22
C TYR A 69 -5.48 -6.34 16.80
N GLY A 70 -4.44 -6.83 16.13
CA GLY A 70 -4.47 -7.19 14.72
C GLY A 70 -5.26 -8.46 14.45
N ARG A 71 -6.01 -8.47 13.36
CA ARG A 71 -6.71 -9.65 12.83
C ARG A 71 -6.32 -9.98 11.39
N VAL A 72 -5.57 -9.08 10.74
CA VAL A 72 -5.09 -9.21 9.38
C VAL A 72 -3.57 -9.16 9.37
N THR A 73 -2.95 -9.89 8.45
CA THR A 73 -1.49 -9.93 8.31
C THR A 73 -0.97 -8.64 7.68
N ASN A 74 0.19 -8.19 8.15
CA ASN A 74 0.94 -7.12 7.48
C ASN A 74 1.72 -7.69 6.29
N ARG A 75 2.24 -6.81 5.43
CA ARG A 75 3.02 -7.19 4.25
C ARG A 75 4.29 -6.38 4.12
N PHE A 76 5.41 -7.07 3.94
CA PHE A 76 6.64 -6.45 3.46
C PHE A 76 6.87 -6.81 2.01
N SER A 77 7.02 -5.80 1.16
CA SER A 77 7.45 -5.98 -0.23
C SER A 77 8.97 -6.12 -0.27
N VAL A 78 9.43 -7.36 -0.40
CA VAL A 78 10.85 -7.71 -0.47
C VAL A 78 11.37 -7.46 -1.88
N LEU A 79 12.44 -6.65 -2.00
CA LEU A 79 12.87 -6.08 -3.28
C LEU A 79 14.08 -6.79 -3.91
N SER A 80 14.78 -7.61 -3.12
CA SER A 80 15.96 -8.38 -3.50
C SER A 80 16.27 -9.41 -2.42
N THR A 81 17.14 -10.38 -2.71
CA THR A 81 17.67 -11.31 -1.72
C THR A 81 18.44 -10.59 -0.61
N ASP A 82 19.17 -9.55 -0.94
CA ASP A 82 19.87 -8.71 0.06
C ASP A 82 18.88 -8.02 1.01
N HIS A 83 17.78 -7.45 0.47
CA HIS A 83 16.72 -6.86 1.30
C HIS A 83 16.06 -7.92 2.20
N LEU A 84 15.86 -9.16 1.71
CA LEU A 84 15.36 -10.27 2.53
C LEU A 84 16.30 -10.59 3.69
N ASN A 85 17.61 -10.69 3.42
CA ASN A 85 18.62 -10.95 4.43
C ASN A 85 18.66 -9.85 5.50
N GLN A 86 18.54 -8.59 5.08
CA GLN A 86 18.47 -7.45 6.00
C GLN A 86 17.20 -7.50 6.86
N ILE A 87 16.04 -7.86 6.31
CA ILE A 87 14.81 -8.05 7.08
C ILE A 87 15.00 -9.16 8.11
N HIS A 88 15.51 -10.33 7.74
CA HIS A 88 15.75 -11.44 8.69
C HIS A 88 16.83 -11.12 9.74
N ALA A 89 17.76 -10.22 9.45
CA ALA A 89 18.75 -9.76 10.43
C ALA A 89 18.16 -8.73 11.42
N ALA A 90 17.16 -7.96 11.00
CA ALA A 90 16.59 -6.87 11.78
C ALA A 90 15.37 -7.29 12.63
N PHE A 91 14.62 -8.30 12.19
CA PHE A 91 13.40 -8.77 12.84
C PHE A 91 13.53 -10.25 13.22
N SER A 92 13.05 -10.61 14.40
CA SER A 92 12.99 -11.99 14.86
C SER A 92 11.93 -12.79 14.09
N PRO A 93 11.99 -14.13 14.08
CA PRO A 93 10.92 -14.97 13.56
C PRO A 93 9.55 -14.65 14.19
N GLU A 94 9.53 -14.31 15.46
CA GLU A 94 8.33 -13.91 16.21
C GLU A 94 7.76 -12.60 15.68
N ASP A 95 8.59 -11.58 15.45
CA ASP A 95 8.17 -10.30 14.85
C ASP A 95 7.53 -10.51 13.47
N LEU A 96 8.05 -11.46 12.70
CA LEU A 96 7.62 -11.75 11.34
C LEU A 96 6.42 -12.71 11.26
N MET A 97 5.97 -13.31 12.36
CA MET A 97 4.88 -14.29 12.36
C MET A 97 3.56 -13.73 11.80
N GLY A 98 3.31 -12.43 12.03
CA GLY A 98 2.16 -11.70 11.50
C GLY A 98 2.40 -11.00 10.15
N VAL A 99 3.54 -11.24 9.51
CA VAL A 99 3.99 -10.51 8.32
C VAL A 99 4.19 -11.44 7.13
N GLU A 100 3.47 -11.17 6.05
CA GLU A 100 3.66 -11.83 4.77
C GLU A 100 4.81 -11.15 4.00
N LEU A 101 5.87 -11.90 3.71
CA LEU A 101 7.02 -11.43 2.92
C LEU A 101 6.74 -11.63 1.42
N ILE A 102 6.34 -10.57 0.72
CA ILE A 102 6.04 -10.61 -0.71
C ILE A 102 7.34 -10.44 -1.50
N LEU A 103 7.83 -11.54 -2.07
CA LEU A 103 9.07 -11.59 -2.84
C LEU A 103 8.90 -10.96 -4.24
N GLN A 104 9.14 -9.65 -4.34
CA GLN A 104 8.98 -8.83 -5.55
C GLN A 104 10.31 -8.39 -6.19
N GLY A 105 11.41 -9.04 -5.81
CA GLY A 105 12.72 -8.84 -6.43
C GLY A 105 12.80 -9.44 -7.84
N LYS A 106 13.93 -9.22 -8.52
CA LYS A 106 14.17 -9.76 -9.87
C LYS A 106 14.00 -11.28 -9.94
N ASP A 107 14.48 -11.97 -8.91
CA ASP A 107 14.43 -13.44 -8.81
C ASP A 107 13.22 -13.92 -8.00
N GLY A 108 12.30 -13.00 -7.66
CA GLY A 108 11.10 -13.30 -6.89
C GLY A 108 10.00 -13.91 -7.76
N PRO A 109 9.15 -14.78 -7.19
CA PRO A 109 8.00 -15.36 -7.88
C PRO A 109 6.93 -14.32 -8.22
N THR A 110 6.94 -13.14 -7.58
CA THR A 110 5.87 -12.13 -7.71
C THR A 110 6.32 -10.95 -8.55
N ALA A 111 5.70 -10.74 -9.71
CA ALA A 111 5.94 -9.55 -10.53
C ALA A 111 5.17 -8.33 -9.99
N LYS A 112 5.82 -7.16 -9.99
CA LYS A 112 5.12 -5.89 -9.73
C LYS A 112 4.20 -5.54 -10.90
N ALA A 113 3.01 -5.05 -10.58
CA ALA A 113 2.07 -4.55 -11.58
C ALA A 113 2.71 -3.43 -12.43
N PHE A 114 2.48 -3.49 -13.75
CA PHE A 114 3.10 -2.58 -14.71
C PHE A 114 2.38 -1.22 -14.80
N THR A 115 2.45 -0.44 -13.73
CA THR A 115 1.76 0.87 -13.63
C THR A 115 2.61 1.91 -12.92
N GLY A 116 2.22 3.19 -13.04
CA GLY A 116 2.83 4.32 -12.35
C GLY A 116 4.35 4.35 -12.46
N ARG A 117 5.03 4.40 -11.31
CA ARG A 117 6.51 4.44 -11.24
C ARG A 117 7.16 3.20 -11.83
N ALA A 118 6.56 2.02 -11.65
CA ALA A 118 7.11 0.79 -12.22
C ALA A 118 7.08 0.83 -13.75
N ARG A 119 5.99 1.34 -14.33
CA ARG A 119 5.87 1.56 -15.77
C ARG A 119 6.90 2.54 -16.30
N ALA A 120 6.97 3.74 -15.72
CA ALA A 120 7.92 4.77 -16.13
C ALA A 120 9.39 4.28 -16.06
N ARG A 121 9.72 3.45 -15.06
CA ARG A 121 11.06 2.85 -14.95
C ARG A 121 11.34 1.88 -16.10
N LYS A 122 10.41 0.98 -16.46
CA LYS A 122 10.69 0.06 -17.57
C LYS A 122 10.68 0.76 -18.93
N GLU A 123 9.86 1.80 -19.13
CA GLU A 123 9.91 2.60 -20.36
C GLU A 123 11.29 3.26 -20.54
N LYS A 124 11.90 3.76 -19.46
CA LYS A 124 13.29 4.24 -19.48
C LYS A 124 14.30 3.12 -19.81
N LEU A 125 14.10 1.92 -19.27
CA LEU A 125 14.97 0.76 -19.56
C LEU A 125 14.83 0.27 -21.01
N ARG A 126 13.61 0.33 -21.59
CA ARG A 126 13.38 0.07 -23.03
C ARG A 126 14.14 1.07 -23.88
N ALA A 127 14.02 2.36 -23.55
CA ALA A 127 14.73 3.42 -24.27
C ALA A 127 16.26 3.26 -24.21
N SER A 128 16.79 2.59 -23.18
CA SER A 128 18.21 2.28 -23.04
C SER A 128 18.62 0.90 -23.59
N GLY A 129 17.76 0.20 -24.34
CA GLY A 129 18.07 -1.08 -24.98
C GLY A 129 18.14 -2.30 -24.05
N GLN A 130 17.58 -2.23 -22.83
CA GLN A 130 17.62 -3.31 -21.84
C GLN A 130 16.30 -4.13 -21.81
N ASP A 131 15.86 -4.65 -22.97
CA ASP A 131 14.54 -5.29 -23.12
C ASP A 131 14.35 -6.59 -22.31
N ALA A 132 15.42 -7.35 -22.05
CA ALA A 132 15.34 -8.59 -21.29
C ALA A 132 14.95 -8.38 -19.81
N ALA A 133 15.15 -7.18 -19.25
CA ALA A 133 14.80 -6.86 -17.85
C ALA A 133 13.29 -6.53 -17.66
N ILE A 134 12.49 -6.63 -18.73
CA ILE A 134 11.21 -5.94 -18.85
C ILE A 134 10.01 -6.88 -18.93
N ALA A 135 10.22 -8.15 -19.25
CA ALA A 135 9.15 -9.16 -19.37
C ALA A 135 8.29 -9.17 -18.10
N VAL A 136 7.05 -8.68 -18.23
CA VAL A 136 5.97 -9.00 -17.29
C VAL A 136 5.44 -10.33 -17.80
N PRO A 137 5.46 -11.42 -17.02
CA PRO A 137 4.94 -12.67 -17.52
C PRO A 137 3.47 -12.51 -17.90
N GLU A 138 3.06 -13.18 -18.97
CA GLU A 138 1.69 -13.13 -19.46
C GLU A 138 0.71 -13.59 -18.36
N GLY A 139 -0.44 -12.90 -18.23
CA GLY A 139 -1.44 -13.18 -17.18
C GLY A 139 -1.23 -12.48 -15.82
N TRP A 140 -0.14 -11.74 -15.62
CA TRP A 140 0.08 -11.00 -14.37
C TRP A 140 -0.71 -9.69 -14.29
N SER A 141 -1.15 -9.35 -13.07
CA SER A 141 -1.96 -8.15 -12.83
C SER A 141 -1.28 -6.89 -13.37
N THR A 142 -2.00 -6.16 -14.20
CA THR A 142 -1.59 -4.84 -14.68
C THR A 142 -2.20 -3.71 -13.84
N THR A 143 -2.79 -4.03 -12.69
CA THR A 143 -3.35 -3.05 -11.75
C THR A 143 -2.72 -3.19 -10.37
N ILE A 144 -2.50 -2.05 -9.69
CA ILE A 144 -2.14 -2.00 -8.27
C ILE A 144 -3.37 -1.94 -7.36
N ALA A 145 -4.56 -1.80 -7.94
CA ALA A 145 -5.80 -1.56 -7.24
C ALA A 145 -6.52 -2.88 -6.97
N CYS A 146 -6.79 -3.17 -5.70
CA CYS A 146 -7.59 -4.33 -5.28
C CYS A 146 -9.04 -3.97 -4.89
N VAL A 147 -9.37 -2.68 -4.77
CA VAL A 147 -10.69 -2.22 -4.31
C VAL A 147 -11.24 -1.09 -5.17
N SER A 148 -12.57 -1.02 -5.21
CA SER A 148 -13.29 0.19 -5.63
C SER A 148 -13.79 0.92 -4.38
N GLY A 149 -13.64 2.23 -4.33
CA GLY A 149 -14.01 2.99 -3.15
C GLY A 149 -13.53 4.44 -3.18
N PHE A 150 -13.61 5.09 -2.02
CA PHE A 150 -13.19 6.48 -1.85
C PHE A 150 -11.70 6.56 -1.48
N LEU A 151 -10.91 7.19 -2.33
CA LEU A 151 -9.55 7.62 -2.04
C LEU A 151 -9.58 9.06 -1.55
N VAL A 152 -9.09 9.28 -0.33
CA VAL A 152 -9.13 10.60 0.31
C VAL A 152 -7.73 11.08 0.61
N ASN A 153 -7.40 12.26 0.10
CA ASN A 153 -6.17 12.95 0.42
C ASN A 153 -6.51 14.18 1.26
N MET A 154 -6.32 14.05 2.58
CA MET A 154 -6.63 15.11 3.54
C MET A 154 -5.75 16.36 3.32
N ARG A 155 -4.46 16.17 3.00
CA ARG A 155 -3.53 17.29 2.79
C ARG A 155 -3.89 18.14 1.56
N GLN A 156 -4.44 17.49 0.53
CA GLN A 156 -4.87 18.16 -0.70
C GLN A 156 -6.35 18.53 -0.70
N GLY A 157 -7.09 18.19 0.36
CA GLY A 157 -8.55 18.38 0.39
C GLY A 157 -9.22 17.69 -0.79
N ARG A 158 -8.85 16.45 -1.13
CA ARG A 158 -9.31 15.77 -2.36
C ARG A 158 -9.98 14.44 -2.06
N LEU A 159 -11.18 14.25 -2.60
CA LEU A 159 -11.98 13.03 -2.55
C LEU A 159 -12.16 12.46 -3.96
N GLN A 160 -11.82 11.19 -4.16
CA GLN A 160 -11.93 10.51 -5.46
C GLN A 160 -12.66 9.19 -5.30
N LEU A 161 -13.66 8.93 -6.16
CA LEU A 161 -14.20 7.58 -6.33
C LEU A 161 -13.34 6.85 -7.37
N VAL A 162 -12.67 5.77 -6.97
CA VAL A 162 -11.75 5.01 -7.83
C VAL A 162 -12.24 3.58 -8.02
N THR A 163 -11.87 2.98 -9.15
CA THR A 163 -12.12 1.56 -9.44
C THR A 163 -10.92 0.93 -10.18
N PRO A 164 -10.55 -0.32 -9.88
CA PRO A 164 -9.46 -1.01 -10.57
C PRO A 164 -9.74 -1.14 -12.07
N VAL A 165 -8.72 -0.86 -12.89
CA VAL A 165 -8.73 -1.17 -14.33
C VAL A 165 -7.35 -1.62 -14.77
N PRO A 166 -7.22 -2.43 -15.83
CA PRO A 166 -5.92 -2.77 -16.40
C PRO A 166 -5.07 -1.52 -16.69
N GLY A 167 -3.81 -1.58 -16.28
CA GLY A 167 -2.81 -0.57 -16.59
C GLY A 167 -2.65 -0.43 -18.09
N SER A 168 -2.81 0.80 -18.58
CA SER A 168 -2.76 1.13 -20.01
C SER A 168 -2.32 2.57 -20.20
N GLU A 169 -2.04 3.01 -21.44
CA GLU A 169 -1.74 4.44 -21.71
C GLU A 169 -2.86 5.36 -21.21
N ARG A 170 -4.10 4.94 -21.39
CA ARG A 170 -5.28 5.64 -20.88
C ARG A 170 -5.34 5.65 -19.35
N TRP A 171 -4.97 4.54 -18.71
CA TRP A 171 -5.03 4.37 -17.24
C TRP A 171 -3.64 3.98 -16.70
N PRO A 172 -2.69 4.93 -16.67
CA PRO A 172 -1.30 4.63 -16.38
C PRO A 172 -1.06 4.17 -14.94
N LEU A 173 -1.98 4.50 -14.02
CA LEU A 173 -1.91 4.14 -12.61
C LEU A 173 -2.63 2.82 -12.28
N GLY A 174 -3.25 2.15 -13.26
CA GLY A 174 -3.99 0.91 -13.02
C GLY A 174 -5.31 1.10 -12.28
N TYR A 175 -5.85 2.30 -12.21
CA TYR A 175 -7.20 2.56 -11.72
C TYR A 175 -7.81 3.73 -12.48
N ARG A 176 -9.13 3.75 -12.53
CA ARG A 176 -9.92 4.83 -13.11
C ARG A 176 -10.49 5.68 -11.99
N ILE A 177 -10.40 7.00 -12.13
CA ILE A 177 -11.15 7.96 -11.31
C ILE A 177 -12.53 8.10 -11.98
N VAL A 178 -13.57 7.68 -11.27
CA VAL A 178 -14.96 7.76 -11.73
C VAL A 178 -15.55 9.14 -11.45
N ALA A 179 -15.25 9.68 -10.27
CA ALA A 179 -15.67 11.02 -9.84
C ALA A 179 -14.61 11.64 -8.92
N GLN A 180 -14.57 12.96 -8.85
CA GLN A 180 -13.66 13.70 -8.00
C GLN A 180 -14.32 14.97 -7.46
N ARG A 181 -14.03 15.28 -6.20
CA ARG A 181 -14.35 16.53 -5.53
C ARG A 181 -13.16 17.03 -4.72
N PHE A 182 -13.19 18.31 -4.42
CA PHE A 182 -12.28 18.95 -3.49
C PHE A 182 -13.09 19.52 -2.33
N PHE A 183 -12.49 19.56 -1.15
CA PHE A 183 -13.06 20.09 0.07
C PHE A 183 -11.98 20.90 0.78
N SER A 184 -12.38 22.01 1.40
CA SER A 184 -11.49 22.87 2.20
C SER A 184 -11.74 22.70 3.69
N THR A 185 -12.94 22.26 4.05
CA THR A 185 -13.36 22.03 5.43
C THR A 185 -13.87 20.60 5.63
N PRO A 186 -13.93 20.10 6.88
CA PRO A 186 -14.47 18.77 7.15
C PRO A 186 -15.96 18.59 6.85
N ASP A 187 -16.72 19.68 6.74
CA ASP A 187 -18.19 19.69 6.61
C ASP A 187 -18.67 19.82 5.15
N GLU A 188 -17.74 20.00 4.21
CA GLU A 188 -17.96 20.02 2.75
C GLU A 188 -17.85 18.61 2.11
#